data_AF-A0A3L9FQ12-F1
#
_entry.id   AF-A0A3L9FQ12-F1
#
_cell.length_a   1.000
_cell.length_b   1.000
_cell.length_c   1.000
_cell.angle_alpha   90.00
_cell.angle_beta   90.00
_cell.angle_gamma   90.00
#
_symmetry.space_group_name_H-M   'P 1'
#
loop_
_entity.id
_entity.type
_entity.pdbx_description
1 polymer ?
#
loop_
_entity_poly.entity_id
_entity_poly.type
_entity_poly.pdbx_seq_one_letter_code
_entity_poly.pdbx_strand_id
1 'polypeptide(L)'
;YSIKQTAFMDSMKSDMGGAATVTGALAFAITRGLNKRVKLFLCCADNLISGNAFKLGDIITYRNGKKVEVMNTDAEGRLVLADGLIDASAQKPEMIIDAATLTGAAKTALGNDYHALFSFDDALAGRLLASAAQENEPFWRLPLAEFHRSQLPSNFAELNNTGSAAY
;
A
#
# COMPACT_ATOMS: atom_id res chain seq x y z
N TYR A 1 3.61 -4.44 21.31
CA TYR A 1 3.24 -3.44 20.29
C TYR A 1 4.50 -3.02 19.58
N SER A 2 4.48 -2.91 18.27
CA SER A 2 5.65 -2.52 17.48
C SER A 2 5.78 -0.99 17.45
N ILE A 3 6.29 -0.40 18.53
CA ILE A 3 6.50 1.05 18.61
C ILE A 3 7.73 1.47 17.78
N LYS A 4 7.59 2.51 16.96
CA LYS A 4 8.71 3.14 16.26
C LYS A 4 9.67 3.80 17.26
N GLN A 5 10.96 3.87 16.91
CA GLN A 5 11.90 4.69 17.69
C GLN A 5 11.57 6.18 17.48
N THR A 6 11.86 7.02 18.49
CA THR A 6 11.53 8.46 18.49
C THR A 6 11.94 9.19 17.22
N ALA A 7 13.14 8.94 16.73
CA ALA A 7 13.69 9.60 15.53
C ALA A 7 12.92 9.29 14.24
N PHE A 8 12.10 8.23 14.22
CA PHE A 8 11.30 7.84 13.06
C PHE A 8 9.82 8.24 13.19
N MET A 9 9.42 8.91 14.27
CA MET A 9 8.02 9.30 14.49
C MET A 9 7.68 10.72 13.99
N ASP A 10 8.67 11.62 13.91
CA ASP A 10 8.46 13.04 13.56
C ASP A 10 7.82 13.25 12.18
N SER A 11 8.22 12.40 11.22
CA SER A 11 7.79 12.42 9.83
C SER A 11 6.52 11.63 9.59
N MET A 12 5.96 10.91 10.58
CA MET A 12 4.80 10.03 10.38
C MET A 12 3.48 10.78 10.15
N LYS A 13 3.44 12.10 10.36
CA LYS A 13 2.36 12.94 9.81
C LYS A 13 2.23 12.83 8.29
N SER A 14 3.29 12.39 7.60
CA SER A 14 3.31 12.17 6.15
C SER A 14 2.85 10.76 5.75
N ASP A 15 2.46 9.89 6.69
CA ASP A 15 2.01 8.52 6.37
C ASP A 15 0.62 8.46 5.69
N MET A 16 -0.05 9.61 5.63
CA MET A 16 -1.23 9.86 4.79
C MET A 16 -0.86 10.33 3.36
N GLY A 17 0.42 10.35 3.01
CA GLY A 17 0.93 10.90 1.75
C GLY A 17 0.30 10.23 0.53
N GLY A 18 0.11 8.91 0.57
CA GLY A 18 -0.58 8.18 -0.50
C GLY A 18 -2.00 8.70 -0.76
N ALA A 19 -2.78 8.90 0.30
CA ALA A 19 -4.14 9.44 0.24
C ALA A 19 -4.15 10.90 -0.29
N ALA A 20 -3.19 11.72 0.14
CA ALA A 20 -3.04 13.08 -0.36
C ALA A 20 -2.72 13.09 -1.87
N THR A 21 -1.81 12.23 -2.32
CA THR A 21 -1.40 12.10 -3.72
C THR A 21 -2.57 11.72 -4.62
N VAL A 22 -3.33 10.67 -4.30
CA VAL A 22 -4.45 10.25 -5.16
C VAL A 22 -5.61 11.25 -5.15
N THR A 23 -5.83 11.96 -4.04
CA THR A 23 -6.83 13.03 -3.95
C THR A 23 -6.43 14.19 -4.86
N GLY A 24 -5.18 14.65 -4.77
CA GLY A 24 -4.65 15.71 -5.62
C GLY A 24 -4.64 15.33 -7.10
N ALA A 25 -4.23 14.11 -7.43
CA ALA A 25 -4.22 13.58 -8.79
C ALA A 25 -5.63 13.55 -9.41
N LEU A 26 -6.64 13.08 -8.66
CA LEU A 26 -8.02 13.09 -9.14
C LEU A 26 -8.55 14.51 -9.32
N ALA A 27 -8.29 15.40 -8.36
CA ALA A 27 -8.69 16.81 -8.47
C ALA A 27 -8.07 17.46 -9.72
N PHE A 28 -6.77 17.24 -9.95
CA PHE A 28 -6.07 17.74 -11.13
C PHE A 28 -6.61 17.12 -12.42
N ALA A 29 -6.87 15.81 -12.45
CA ALA A 29 -7.48 15.17 -13.63
C ALA A 29 -8.85 15.77 -13.95
N ILE A 30 -9.68 16.07 -12.95
CA ILE A 30 -10.98 16.74 -13.13
C ILE A 30 -10.79 18.14 -13.74
N THR A 31 -9.84 18.94 -13.24
CA THR A 31 -9.60 20.28 -13.83
C THR A 31 -9.06 20.22 -15.27
N ARG A 32 -8.45 19.09 -15.66
CA ARG A 32 -7.99 18.80 -17.02
C ARG A 32 -9.07 18.18 -17.91
N GLY A 33 -10.30 18.05 -17.43
CA GLY A 33 -11.44 17.59 -18.24
C GLY A 33 -11.65 16.07 -18.24
N LEU A 34 -11.24 15.37 -17.18
CA LEU A 34 -11.51 13.94 -17.01
C LEU A 34 -12.99 13.61 -17.26
N ASN A 35 -13.26 12.78 -18.26
CA ASN A 35 -14.60 12.36 -18.68
C ASN A 35 -14.88 10.87 -18.40
N LYS A 36 -14.15 10.29 -17.44
CA LYS A 36 -14.25 8.88 -17.05
C LYS A 36 -14.87 8.74 -15.66
N ARG A 37 -15.53 7.61 -15.43
CA ARG A 37 -16.05 7.26 -14.10
C ARG A 37 -14.90 6.82 -13.20
N VAL A 38 -14.43 7.71 -12.34
CA VAL A 38 -13.40 7.42 -11.34
C VAL A 38 -14.01 7.46 -9.95
N LYS A 39 -13.69 6.48 -9.12
CA LYS A 39 -14.10 6.43 -7.71
C LYS A 39 -12.83 6.41 -6.86
N LEU A 40 -12.77 7.33 -5.89
CA LEU A 40 -11.67 7.44 -4.95
C LEU A 40 -12.02 6.74 -3.63
N PHE A 41 -11.13 5.89 -3.16
CA PHE A 41 -11.23 5.25 -1.84
C PHE A 41 -10.11 5.80 -0.96
N LEU A 42 -10.48 6.45 0.15
CA LEU A 42 -9.52 6.98 1.12
C LEU A 42 -9.50 6.08 2.36
N CYS A 43 -8.40 5.35 2.50
CA CYS A 43 -8.15 4.41 3.59
C CYS A 43 -7.49 5.13 4.77
N CYS A 44 -8.26 5.97 5.48
CA CYS A 44 -7.73 6.83 6.54
C CYS A 44 -7.85 6.16 7.91
N ALA A 45 -6.73 6.04 8.62
CA ALA A 45 -6.66 5.54 10.00
C ALA A 45 -5.45 6.13 10.73
N ASP A 46 -5.54 6.23 12.06
CA ASP A 46 -4.40 6.52 12.92
C ASP A 46 -3.95 5.21 13.61
N ASN A 47 -2.64 4.96 13.61
CA ASN A 47 -2.04 3.82 14.31
C ASN A 47 -1.56 4.23 15.71
N LEU A 48 -2.43 4.10 16.71
CA LEU A 48 -2.16 4.58 18.07
C LEU A 48 -1.93 3.44 19.05
N ILE A 49 -1.03 3.68 20.00
CA ILE A 49 -0.83 2.81 21.16
C ILE A 49 -1.90 3.11 22.19
N SER A 50 -2.67 2.09 22.55
CA SER A 50 -3.74 2.19 23.53
C SER A 50 -3.99 0.83 24.20
N GLY A 51 -4.78 0.82 25.28
CA GLY A 51 -5.18 -0.43 25.94
C GLY A 51 -6.08 -1.33 25.08
N ASN A 52 -6.69 -0.78 24.03
CA ASN A 52 -7.53 -1.49 23.07
C ASN A 52 -6.89 -1.66 21.69
N ALA A 53 -5.59 -1.36 21.54
CA ALA A 53 -4.89 -1.56 20.29
C ALA A 53 -4.78 -3.06 19.95
N PHE A 54 -4.78 -3.37 18.66
CA PHE A 54 -4.55 -4.73 18.17
C PHE A 54 -3.10 -5.16 18.47
N LYS A 55 -2.89 -6.47 18.59
CA LYS A 55 -1.69 -7.06 19.18
C LYS A 55 -0.98 -7.97 18.19
N LEU A 56 0.26 -8.32 18.53
CA LEU A 56 0.98 -9.37 17.83
C LEU A 56 0.27 -10.71 18.05
N GLY A 57 0.08 -11.47 16.97
CA GLY A 57 -0.69 -12.71 16.95
C GLY A 57 -2.19 -12.54 16.76
N ASP A 58 -2.72 -11.30 16.76
CA ASP A 58 -4.13 -11.09 16.41
C ASP A 58 -4.38 -11.51 14.96
N ILE A 59 -5.54 -12.12 14.71
CA ILE A 59 -5.97 -12.55 13.37
C ILE A 59 -7.11 -11.65 12.91
N ILE A 60 -6.84 -10.86 11.87
CA ILE A 60 -7.84 -10.02 11.21
C ILE A 60 -8.53 -10.87 10.13
N THR A 61 -9.86 -10.86 10.12
CA THR A 61 -10.66 -11.50 9.06
C THR A 61 -11.27 -10.42 8.18
N TYR A 62 -10.88 -10.42 6.91
CA TYR A 62 -11.40 -9.49 5.90
C TYR A 62 -12.77 -9.91 5.37
N ARG A 63 -13.49 -8.97 4.75
CA ARG A 63 -14.85 -9.22 4.20
C ARG A 63 -14.87 -10.28 3.10
N ASN A 64 -13.76 -10.51 2.40
CA ASN A 64 -13.61 -11.58 1.42
C ASN A 64 -13.26 -12.95 2.07
N GLY A 65 -13.30 -13.06 3.40
CA GLY A 65 -13.03 -14.27 4.16
C GLY A 65 -11.55 -14.54 4.46
N LYS A 66 -10.62 -13.78 3.84
CA LYS A 66 -9.18 -13.94 4.05
C LYS A 66 -8.80 -13.59 5.48
N LYS A 67 -7.94 -14.41 6.07
CA LYS A 67 -7.41 -14.21 7.43
C LYS A 67 -5.94 -13.81 7.39
N VAL A 68 -5.58 -12.75 8.11
CA VAL A 68 -4.21 -12.26 8.23
C VAL A 68 -3.79 -12.23 9.68
N GLU A 69 -2.67 -12.88 9.98
CA GLU A 69 -2.00 -12.80 11.27
C GLU A 69 -1.15 -11.53 11.34
N VAL A 70 -1.29 -10.77 12.43
CA VAL A 70 -0.50 -9.55 12.67
C VAL A 70 0.79 -9.92 13.41
N MET A 71 1.93 -9.85 12.74
CA MET A 71 3.25 -10.04 13.37
C MET A 71 4.07 -8.75 13.47
N ASN A 72 3.57 -7.65 12.92
CA ASN A 72 4.10 -6.32 13.19
C ASN A 72 2.97 -5.28 13.14
N THR A 73 2.66 -4.64 14.27
CA THR A 73 1.60 -3.61 14.32
C THR A 73 1.99 -2.31 13.60
N ASP A 74 3.27 -2.16 13.22
CA ASP A 74 3.80 -1.05 12.40
C ASP A 74 3.78 -1.35 10.88
N ALA A 75 3.22 -2.52 10.51
CA ALA A 75 2.88 -2.87 9.14
C ALA A 75 1.35 -2.83 8.97
N GLU A 76 0.74 -1.77 9.47
CA GLU A 76 -0.69 -1.46 9.48
C GLU A 76 -1.19 -0.92 8.15
N GLY A 77 -0.39 -0.13 7.41
CA GLY A 77 -0.87 0.55 6.21
C GLY A 77 -1.46 -0.42 5.19
N ARG A 78 -0.81 -1.58 5.01
CA ARG A 78 -1.31 -2.67 4.15
C ARG A 78 -2.57 -3.33 4.68
N LEU A 79 -2.77 -3.34 6.01
CA LEU A 79 -3.95 -3.92 6.62
C LEU A 79 -5.19 -3.08 6.30
N VAL A 80 -5.06 -1.75 6.37
CA VAL A 80 -6.12 -0.80 6.01
C VAL A 80 -6.36 -0.81 4.50
N LEU A 81 -5.28 -0.78 3.70
CA LEU A 81 -5.39 -0.82 2.24
C LEU A 81 -6.03 -2.11 1.73
N ALA A 82 -5.82 -3.26 2.38
CA ALA A 82 -6.45 -4.50 1.98
C ALA A 82 -7.98 -4.41 1.98
N ASP A 83 -8.60 -3.85 3.03
CA ASP A 83 -10.04 -3.61 3.06
C ASP A 83 -10.49 -2.63 1.96
N GLY A 84 -9.74 -1.54 1.76
CA GLY A 84 -10.01 -0.58 0.70
C GLY A 84 -9.95 -1.19 -0.71
N LEU A 85 -8.96 -2.04 -0.97
CA LEU A 85 -8.79 -2.75 -2.23
C LEU A 85 -9.87 -3.81 -2.44
N ILE A 86 -10.33 -4.49 -1.37
CA ILE A 86 -11.48 -5.41 -1.44
C ILE A 86 -12.73 -4.64 -1.84
N ASP A 87 -13.01 -3.51 -1.20
CA ASP A 87 -14.18 -2.67 -1.51
C ASP A 87 -14.10 -2.05 -2.91
N ALA A 88 -12.90 -1.62 -3.34
CA ALA A 88 -12.65 -1.12 -4.69
C ALA A 88 -12.84 -2.22 -5.74
N SER A 89 -12.28 -3.41 -5.52
CA SER A 89 -12.40 -4.57 -6.41
C SER A 89 -13.85 -5.04 -6.56
N ALA A 90 -14.64 -5.00 -5.49
CA ALA A 90 -16.07 -5.34 -5.54
C ALA A 90 -16.88 -4.46 -6.51
N GLN A 91 -16.39 -3.25 -6.85
CA GLN A 91 -17.01 -2.40 -7.87
C GLN A 91 -16.73 -2.86 -9.30
N LYS A 92 -15.91 -3.90 -9.49
CA LYS A 92 -15.45 -4.43 -10.78
C LYS A 92 -14.89 -3.35 -11.72
N PRO A 93 -13.93 -2.52 -11.27
CA PRO A 93 -13.33 -1.51 -12.12
C PRO A 93 -12.44 -2.16 -13.20
N GLU A 94 -12.20 -1.43 -14.29
CA GLU A 94 -11.22 -1.84 -15.30
C GLU A 94 -9.78 -1.80 -14.76
N MET A 95 -9.51 -0.88 -13.82
CA MET A 95 -8.18 -0.65 -13.25
C MET A 95 -8.31 -0.12 -11.83
N ILE A 96 -7.36 -0.52 -10.97
CA ILE A 96 -7.16 0.05 -9.65
C ILE A 96 -5.73 0.59 -9.58
N ILE A 97 -5.57 1.79 -9.05
CA ILE A 97 -4.29 2.40 -8.72
C ILE A 97 -4.33 2.72 -7.23
N ASP A 98 -3.39 2.16 -6.47
CA ASP A 98 -3.14 2.56 -5.09
C ASP A 98 -1.82 3.34 -4.97
N ALA A 99 -1.76 4.23 -3.98
CA ALA A 99 -0.54 4.93 -3.61
C ALA A 99 -0.44 4.90 -2.08
N ALA A 100 0.75 4.57 -1.58
CA ALA A 100 0.98 4.38 -0.16
C ALA A 100 2.44 4.66 0.24
N THR A 101 2.63 5.25 1.41
CA THR A 101 3.94 5.41 2.09
C THR A 101 4.33 4.11 2.81
N LEU A 102 4.33 2.99 2.08
CA LEU A 102 4.08 1.68 2.70
C LEU A 102 5.27 1.03 3.41
N THR A 103 6.51 1.23 2.93
CA THR A 103 7.66 0.49 3.48
C THR A 103 8.94 1.33 3.50
N GLY A 104 9.71 1.16 4.58
CA GLY A 104 11.11 1.61 4.62
C GLY A 104 12.00 0.87 3.61
N ALA A 105 11.68 -0.40 3.29
CA ALA A 105 12.47 -1.20 2.36
C ALA A 105 12.50 -0.63 0.94
N ALA A 106 11.37 -0.12 0.43
CA ALA A 106 11.32 0.55 -0.87
C ALA A 106 12.21 1.82 -0.87
N LYS A 107 12.15 2.60 0.20
CA LYS A 107 13.00 3.78 0.40
C LYS A 107 14.48 3.42 0.48
N THR A 108 14.83 2.31 1.13
CA THR A 108 16.22 1.82 1.16
C THR A 108 16.70 1.36 -0.22
N ALA A 109 15.84 0.69 -1.00
CA ALA A 109 16.19 0.16 -2.31
C ALA A 109 16.33 1.26 -3.39
N LEU A 110 15.49 2.29 -3.34
CA LEU A 110 15.35 3.29 -4.40
C LEU A 110 15.78 4.71 -3.98
N GLY A 111 16.10 4.92 -2.71
CA GLY A 111 16.39 6.24 -2.17
C GLY A 111 15.13 7.10 -2.02
N ASN A 112 15.32 8.42 -2.02
CA ASN A 112 14.24 9.41 -1.99
C ASN A 112 13.86 9.90 -3.39
N ASP A 113 14.65 9.52 -4.40
CA ASP A 113 14.58 10.09 -5.74
C ASP A 113 13.68 9.28 -6.67
N TYR A 114 13.19 8.10 -6.27
CA TYR A 114 12.34 7.26 -7.10
C TYR A 114 11.14 6.72 -6.32
N HIS A 115 9.98 6.69 -6.97
CA HIS A 115 8.81 5.96 -6.50
C HIS A 115 8.88 4.49 -6.91
N ALA A 116 8.56 3.58 -6.00
CA ALA A 116 8.45 2.16 -6.31
C ALA A 116 7.14 1.87 -7.06
N LEU A 117 7.24 1.22 -8.22
CA LEU A 117 6.12 0.72 -9.00
C LEU A 117 6.02 -0.81 -8.89
N PHE A 118 4.84 -1.30 -8.54
CA PHE A 118 4.50 -2.72 -8.54
C PHE A 118 3.28 -2.96 -9.43
N SER A 119 3.33 -4.00 -10.26
CA SER A 119 2.20 -4.46 -11.08
C SER A 119 2.50 -5.85 -11.62
N PHE A 120 1.49 -6.73 -11.63
CA PHE A 120 1.52 -7.99 -12.37
C PHE A 120 1.26 -7.80 -13.88
N ASP A 121 0.69 -6.67 -14.28
CA ASP A 121 0.44 -6.31 -15.68
C ASP A 121 1.59 -5.44 -16.20
N ASP A 122 2.37 -6.02 -17.12
CA ASP A 122 3.51 -5.36 -17.78
C ASP A 122 3.08 -4.18 -18.67
N ALA A 123 1.94 -4.30 -19.35
CA ALA A 123 1.43 -3.25 -20.22
C ALA A 123 0.96 -2.05 -19.39
N LEU A 124 0.28 -2.30 -18.27
CA LEU A 124 -0.10 -1.25 -17.33
C LEU A 124 1.13 -0.56 -16.73
N ALA A 125 2.14 -1.32 -16.29
CA ALA A 125 3.37 -0.76 -15.77
C ALA A 125 4.09 0.10 -16.82
N GLY A 126 4.18 -0.38 -18.06
CA GLY A 126 4.79 0.35 -19.17
C GLY A 126 4.08 1.67 -19.47
N ARG A 127 2.74 1.69 -19.44
CA ARG A 127 1.96 2.94 -19.60
C ARG A 127 2.27 3.94 -18.49
N LEU A 128 2.32 3.50 -17.24
CA LEU A 128 2.64 4.39 -16.12
C LEU A 128 4.06 4.98 -16.26
N LEU A 129 5.06 4.15 -16.56
CA LEU A 129 6.44 4.61 -16.75
C LEU A 129 6.57 5.61 -17.91
N ALA A 130 5.85 5.39 -19.01
CA ALA A 130 5.84 6.30 -20.14
C ALA A 130 5.19 7.65 -19.80
N SER A 131 4.12 7.66 -19.00
CA SER A 131 3.51 8.90 -18.49
C SER A 131 4.42 9.62 -17.50
N ALA A 132 5.02 8.89 -16.56
CA ALA A 132 5.92 9.45 -15.56
C ALA A 132 7.16 10.12 -16.21
N ALA A 133 7.72 9.50 -17.25
CA ALA A 133 8.82 10.08 -18.02
C ALA A 133 8.46 11.40 -18.71
N GLN A 134 7.21 11.58 -19.16
CA GLN A 134 6.74 12.83 -19.77
C GLN A 134 6.60 13.96 -18.75
N GLU A 135 6.24 13.61 -17.52
CA GLU A 135 6.07 14.56 -16.41
C GLU A 135 7.36 14.77 -15.59
N ASN A 136 8.47 14.13 -15.97
CA ASN A 136 9.73 14.10 -15.22
C ASN A 136 9.56 13.58 -13.78
N GLU A 137 8.64 12.64 -13.57
CA GLU A 137 8.45 11.96 -12.30
C GLU A 137 9.22 10.63 -12.31
N PRO A 138 10.26 10.46 -11.48
CA PRO A 138 11.06 9.24 -11.45
C PRO A 138 10.31 8.09 -10.75
N PHE A 139 9.99 7.05 -11.53
CA PHE A 139 9.46 5.78 -11.04
C PHE A 139 10.41 4.64 -11.42
N TRP A 140 10.53 3.66 -10.52
CA TRP A 140 11.27 2.44 -10.78
C TRP A 140 10.40 1.22 -10.50
N ARG A 141 10.32 0.32 -11.49
CA ARG A 141 9.56 -0.92 -11.35
C ARG A 141 10.36 -1.94 -10.56
N LEU A 142 9.82 -2.37 -9.43
CA LEU A 142 10.33 -3.49 -8.64
C LEU A 142 9.63 -4.79 -9.05
N PRO A 143 10.30 -5.95 -8.94
CA PRO A 143 9.70 -7.22 -9.32
C PRO A 143 8.51 -7.56 -8.41
N LEU A 144 7.41 -7.99 -9.03
CA LEU A 144 6.27 -8.59 -8.35
C LEU A 144 5.92 -9.90 -9.05
N ALA A 145 6.08 -11.00 -8.34
CA ALA A 145 5.87 -12.35 -8.83
C ALA A 145 5.15 -13.20 -7.78
N GLU A 146 4.45 -14.24 -8.23
CA GLU A 146 3.61 -15.08 -7.36
C GLU A 146 4.42 -15.76 -6.25
N PHE A 147 5.70 -16.07 -6.48
CA PHE A 147 6.55 -16.66 -5.43
C PHE A 147 6.76 -15.72 -4.23
N HIS A 148 6.61 -14.40 -4.36
CA HIS A 148 6.67 -13.51 -3.20
C HIS A 148 5.55 -13.80 -2.20
N ARG A 149 4.43 -14.40 -2.63
CA ARG A 149 3.35 -14.81 -1.72
C ARG A 149 3.82 -15.85 -0.71
N SER A 150 4.72 -16.77 -1.10
CA SER A 150 5.25 -17.78 -0.17
C SER A 150 6.18 -17.19 0.89
N GLN A 151 6.57 -15.91 0.75
CA GLN A 151 7.38 -15.18 1.73
C GLN A 151 6.55 -14.51 2.83
N LEU A 152 5.22 -14.74 2.84
CA LEU A 152 4.29 -14.26 3.86
C LEU A 152 3.68 -15.43 4.68
N PRO A 153 4.49 -16.38 5.20
CA PRO A 153 3.95 -17.56 5.88
C PRO A 153 3.27 -17.20 7.21
N SER A 154 2.16 -17.89 7.50
CA SER A 154 1.52 -17.90 8.82
C SER A 154 1.16 -19.34 9.19
N ASN A 155 1.32 -19.67 10.47
CA ASN A 155 0.91 -20.97 11.01
C ASN A 155 -0.56 -20.98 11.49
N PHE A 156 -1.18 -19.80 11.61
CA PHE A 156 -2.48 -19.62 12.26
C PHE A 156 -3.52 -18.93 11.37
N ALA A 157 -3.08 -18.29 10.28
CA ALA A 157 -3.91 -17.61 9.29
C ALA A 157 -3.45 -17.97 7.87
N GLU A 158 -4.09 -17.38 6.85
CA GLU A 158 -3.73 -17.68 5.45
C GLU A 158 -2.43 -16.98 5.02
N LEU A 159 -2.13 -15.84 5.63
CA LEU A 159 -0.89 -15.10 5.43
C LEU A 159 -0.58 -14.21 6.63
N ASN A 160 0.64 -13.70 6.64
CA ASN A 160 1.13 -12.77 7.64
C ASN A 160 1.19 -11.34 7.08
N ASN A 161 0.98 -10.33 7.93
CA ASN A 161 1.10 -8.93 7.52
C ASN A 161 2.57 -8.50 7.32
N THR A 162 3.55 -9.33 7.66
CA THR A 162 4.95 -9.12 7.33
C THR A 162 5.53 -10.28 6.56
N GLY A 163 6.54 -9.98 5.73
CA GLY A 163 7.34 -11.00 5.08
C GLY A 163 8.59 -11.32 5.89
N SER A 164 8.99 -12.58 5.86
CA SER A 164 10.34 -13.00 6.24
C SER A 164 11.18 -13.05 4.97
N ALA A 165 12.39 -12.48 5.00
CA ALA A 165 13.36 -12.78 3.95
C ALA A 165 13.54 -14.31 3.91
N ALA A 166 13.26 -14.93 2.77
CA ALA A 166 13.65 -16.31 2.55
C ALA A 166 15.18 -16.33 2.55
N TYR A 167 15.77 -16.90 3.60
CA TYR A 167 17.14 -17.38 3.57
C TYR A 167 17.14 -18.81 3.03
#